data_AF-A0A6I9NL46-F1
#
_entry.id   AF-A0A6I9NL46-F1
#
_cell.length_a   1.000
_cell.length_b   1.000
_cell.length_c   1.000
_cell.angle_alpha   90.00
_cell.angle_beta   90.00
_cell.angle_gamma   90.00
#
_symmetry.space_group_name_H-M   'P 1'
#
loop_
_entity.id
_entity.type
_entity.pdbx_description
1 polymer ?
#
loop_
_entity_poly.entity_id
_entity_poly.type
_entity_poly.pdbx_seq_one_letter_code
_entity_poly.pdbx_strand_id
1 'polypeptide(L)'
;MPIAQEFSPDVVLVSAGFDAAEGNPAPLGGYKVSAKCFGFLTCQLMSLAGGRLVLSLEGGHDLTAICDASEACVSALLDIQDPLSEEVLLQKPNANAVRSLQTVIQIQSQYWQSVKAYSGSVGLSYLAAERRDCEETDAVNALASLSVGVLSNKSLPDEPMEHDSDSM
;
A
#
# COMPACT_ATOMS: atom_id res chain seq x y z
N MET A 1 3.48 -4.25 2.83
CA MET A 1 3.88 -3.38 1.69
C MET A 1 5.00 -2.40 2.04
N PRO A 2 4.94 -1.56 3.10
CA PRO A 2 5.93 -0.50 3.30
C PRO A 2 7.39 -0.98 3.32
N ILE A 3 7.68 -2.02 4.12
CA ILE A 3 9.01 -2.65 4.17
C ILE A 3 9.41 -3.22 2.81
N ALA A 4 8.51 -3.91 2.12
CA ALA A 4 8.81 -4.54 0.83
C ALA A 4 9.10 -3.50 -0.26
N GLN A 5 8.41 -2.34 -0.21
CA GLN A 5 8.67 -1.21 -1.10
C GLN A 5 10.03 -0.56 -0.80
N GLU A 6 10.36 -0.35 0.48
CA GLU A 6 11.68 0.16 0.90
C GLU A 6 12.81 -0.80 0.55
N PHE A 7 12.58 -2.11 0.68
CA PHE A 7 13.54 -3.15 0.30
C PHE A 7 13.76 -3.24 -1.22
N SER A 8 12.75 -2.89 -2.02
CA SER A 8 12.81 -2.86 -3.49
C SER A 8 13.36 -4.17 -4.11
N PRO A 9 12.66 -5.31 -3.96
CA PRO A 9 13.14 -6.60 -4.42
C PRO A 9 13.20 -6.71 -5.95
N ASP A 10 14.15 -7.49 -6.45
CA ASP A 10 14.23 -7.85 -7.87
C ASP A 10 13.28 -9.00 -8.25
N VAL A 11 12.92 -9.86 -7.30
CA VAL A 11 12.00 -11.00 -7.46
C VAL A 11 11.26 -11.20 -6.13
N VAL A 12 9.99 -11.62 -6.19
CA VAL A 12 9.20 -11.99 -5.02
C VAL A 12 8.86 -13.48 -5.07
N LEU A 13 9.20 -14.19 -4.00
CA LEU A 13 8.83 -15.59 -3.79
C LEU A 13 7.85 -15.68 -2.62
N VAL A 14 6.71 -16.32 -2.83
CA VAL A 14 5.66 -16.48 -1.82
C VAL A 14 5.54 -17.95 -1.47
N SER A 15 5.83 -18.27 -0.21
CA SER A 15 5.47 -19.53 0.42
C SER A 15 3.97 -19.47 0.72
N ALA A 16 3.14 -19.97 -0.21
CA ALA A 16 1.70 -19.76 -0.27
C ALA A 16 0.94 -20.90 0.43
N GLY A 17 0.82 -20.79 1.75
CA GLY A 17 -0.04 -21.66 2.55
C GLY A 17 -1.47 -21.10 2.69
N PHE A 18 -2.47 -21.96 2.55
CA PHE A 18 -3.90 -21.61 2.62
C PHE A 18 -4.59 -22.06 3.92
N ASP A 19 -3.83 -22.41 4.96
CA ASP A 19 -4.37 -22.81 6.28
C ASP A 19 -5.12 -21.69 7.00
N ALA A 20 -4.85 -20.43 6.64
CA ALA A 20 -5.57 -19.27 7.18
C ALA A 20 -6.96 -19.08 6.54
N ALA A 21 -7.26 -19.81 5.47
CA ALA A 21 -8.54 -19.73 4.80
C ALA A 21 -9.68 -20.24 5.70
N GLU A 22 -10.88 -19.70 5.51
CA GLU A 22 -12.08 -20.22 6.15
C GLU A 22 -12.28 -21.72 5.83
N GLY A 23 -12.75 -22.50 6.82
CA GLY A 23 -12.89 -23.96 6.71
C GLY A 23 -11.83 -24.75 7.48
N ASN A 24 -10.68 -24.14 7.79
CA ASN A 24 -9.64 -24.78 8.59
C ASN A 24 -9.94 -24.69 10.11
N PRO A 25 -10.03 -25.82 10.83
CA PRO A 25 -10.37 -25.80 12.26
C PRO A 25 -9.26 -25.16 13.12
N ALA A 26 -9.63 -24.73 14.32
CA ALA A 26 -8.75 -23.98 15.23
C ALA A 26 -7.36 -24.63 15.49
N PRO A 27 -7.20 -25.96 15.58
CA PRO A 27 -5.88 -26.57 15.78
C PRO A 27 -4.95 -26.49 14.55
N LEU A 28 -5.49 -26.26 13.35
CA LEU A 28 -4.72 -26.24 12.09
C LEU A 28 -4.51 -24.83 11.55
N GLY A 29 -5.48 -23.92 11.76
CA GLY A 29 -5.38 -22.53 11.36
C GLY A 29 -6.31 -21.62 12.15
N GLY A 30 -7.61 -21.91 12.13
CA GLY A 30 -8.60 -21.19 12.95
C GLY A 30 -8.90 -19.76 12.49
N TYR A 31 -8.36 -19.34 11.36
CA TYR A 31 -8.66 -18.06 10.73
C TYR A 31 -9.80 -18.19 9.72
N LYS A 32 -10.25 -17.03 9.22
CA LYS A 32 -11.39 -16.91 8.32
C LYS A 32 -11.06 -15.98 7.15
N VAL A 33 -9.89 -16.17 6.55
CA VAL A 33 -9.50 -15.42 5.36
C VAL A 33 -10.27 -15.97 4.17
N SER A 34 -10.92 -15.11 3.39
CA SER A 34 -11.62 -15.54 2.18
C SER A 34 -10.63 -15.80 1.05
N ALA A 35 -10.98 -16.71 0.12
CA ALA A 35 -10.21 -16.94 -1.10
C ALA A 35 -9.93 -15.64 -1.88
N LYS A 36 -10.95 -14.78 -2.01
CA LYS A 36 -10.81 -13.46 -2.65
C LYS A 36 -9.74 -12.58 -2.01
N CYS A 37 -9.57 -12.67 -0.68
CA CYS A 37 -8.53 -11.92 0.02
C CYS A 37 -7.12 -12.39 -0.37
N PHE A 38 -6.90 -13.69 -0.60
CA PHE A 38 -5.61 -14.18 -1.14
C PHE A 38 -5.33 -13.63 -2.55
N GLY A 39 -6.36 -13.55 -3.41
CA GLY A 39 -6.27 -12.87 -4.70
C GLY A 39 -5.88 -11.39 -4.55
N PHE A 40 -6.56 -10.66 -3.67
CA PHE A 40 -6.23 -9.25 -3.36
C PHE A 40 -4.79 -9.07 -2.87
N LEU A 41 -4.32 -9.92 -1.95
CA LEU A 41 -2.93 -9.90 -1.47
C LEU A 41 -1.92 -10.21 -2.58
N THR A 42 -2.28 -11.10 -3.52
CA THR A 42 -1.47 -11.42 -4.69
C THR A 42 -1.32 -10.19 -5.59
N CYS A 43 -2.40 -9.47 -5.89
CA CYS A 43 -2.36 -8.21 -6.63
C CYS A 43 -1.43 -7.18 -5.97
N GLN A 44 -1.50 -7.04 -4.65
CA GLN A 44 -0.64 -6.13 -3.91
C GLN A 44 0.85 -6.48 -4.11
N LEU A 45 1.21 -7.76 -4.10
CA LEU A 45 2.59 -8.21 -4.32
C LEU A 45 3.05 -8.06 -5.77
N MET A 46 2.15 -8.18 -6.75
CA MET A 46 2.46 -7.96 -8.17
C MET A 46 2.93 -6.53 -8.47
N SER A 47 2.58 -5.56 -7.62
CA SER A 47 3.11 -4.19 -7.73
C SER A 47 4.63 -4.08 -7.47
N LEU A 48 5.24 -5.10 -6.89
CA LEU A 48 6.68 -5.16 -6.57
C LEU A 48 7.45 -5.86 -7.69
N ALA A 49 8.76 -5.67 -7.74
CA ALA A 49 9.67 -6.41 -8.63
C ALA A 49 9.26 -6.39 -10.13
N GLY A 50 8.50 -5.37 -10.56
CA GLY A 50 7.91 -5.31 -11.90
C GLY A 50 7.07 -6.54 -12.25
N GLY A 51 6.34 -7.09 -11.28
CA GLY A 51 5.48 -8.27 -11.47
C GLY A 51 6.20 -9.62 -11.44
N ARG A 52 7.52 -9.67 -11.17
CA ARG A 52 8.26 -10.93 -11.05
C ARG A 52 7.96 -11.62 -9.72
N LEU A 53 6.82 -12.30 -9.69
CA LEU A 53 6.23 -12.97 -8.54
C LEU A 53 6.04 -14.46 -8.83
N VAL A 54 6.43 -15.33 -7.89
CA VAL A 54 6.14 -16.77 -7.93
C VAL A 54 5.52 -17.19 -6.61
N LEU A 55 4.39 -17.90 -6.68
CA LEU A 55 3.76 -18.53 -5.52
C LEU A 55 4.07 -20.03 -5.55
N SER A 56 4.55 -20.57 -4.44
CA SER A 56 4.74 -22.02 -4.23
C SER A 56 3.73 -22.48 -3.20
N LEU A 57 2.87 -23.43 -3.54
CA LEU A 57 1.90 -24.01 -2.60
C LEU A 57 2.63 -24.69 -1.43
N GLU A 58 2.13 -24.47 -0.22
CA GLU A 58 2.70 -25.01 1.02
C GLU A 58 1.62 -25.75 1.82
N GLY A 59 1.19 -25.17 2.96
CA GLY A 59 0.10 -25.70 3.76
C GLY A 59 -1.28 -25.47 3.13
N GLY A 60 -2.25 -26.22 3.62
CA GLY A 60 -3.64 -26.20 3.23
C GLY A 60 -4.24 -27.57 3.48
N HIS A 61 -5.35 -27.63 4.23
CA HIS A 61 -5.97 -28.91 4.61
C HIS A 61 -7.35 -29.10 4.01
N ASP A 62 -8.18 -28.05 4.05
CA ASP A 62 -9.48 -28.09 3.42
C ASP A 62 -9.36 -27.96 1.90
N LEU A 63 -9.81 -28.98 1.16
CA LEU A 63 -9.65 -29.04 -0.29
C LEU A 63 -10.37 -27.89 -1.00
N THR A 64 -11.56 -27.52 -0.53
CA THR A 64 -12.33 -26.41 -1.11
C THR A 64 -11.58 -25.10 -0.90
N ALA A 65 -11.11 -24.84 0.31
CA ALA A 65 -10.36 -23.65 0.63
C ALA A 65 -9.05 -23.52 -0.18
N ILE A 66 -8.32 -24.63 -0.38
CA ILE A 66 -7.10 -24.66 -1.21
C ILE A 66 -7.46 -24.35 -2.66
N CYS A 67 -8.49 -25.00 -3.22
CA CYS A 67 -8.91 -24.81 -4.60
C CYS A 67 -9.34 -23.36 -4.84
N ASP A 68 -10.23 -22.83 -4.01
CA ASP A 68 -10.77 -21.48 -4.16
C ASP A 68 -9.66 -20.42 -4.01
N ALA A 69 -8.77 -20.58 -3.03
CA ALA A 69 -7.66 -19.64 -2.84
C ALA A 69 -6.62 -19.73 -3.97
N SER A 70 -6.33 -20.94 -4.46
CA SER A 70 -5.45 -21.15 -5.62
C SER A 70 -6.04 -20.50 -6.88
N GLU A 71 -7.33 -20.68 -7.13
CA GLU A 71 -8.06 -20.05 -8.22
C GLU A 71 -7.99 -18.52 -8.13
N ALA A 72 -8.25 -17.96 -6.95
CA ALA A 72 -8.18 -16.51 -6.73
C ALA A 72 -6.77 -15.95 -6.96
N CYS A 73 -5.72 -16.63 -6.49
CA CYS A 73 -4.34 -16.25 -6.72
C CYS A 73 -3.96 -16.30 -8.21
N VAL A 74 -4.33 -17.38 -8.93
CA VAL A 74 -4.04 -17.51 -10.36
C VAL A 74 -4.82 -16.48 -11.17
N SER A 75 -6.08 -16.21 -10.79
CA SER A 75 -6.89 -15.15 -11.41
C SER A 75 -6.22 -13.79 -11.27
N ALA A 76 -5.72 -13.47 -10.08
CA ALA A 76 -4.95 -12.24 -9.84
C ALA A 76 -3.69 -12.15 -10.71
N LEU A 77 -2.92 -13.24 -10.86
CA LEU A 77 -1.74 -13.30 -11.74
C LEU A 77 -2.06 -13.07 -13.22
N LEU A 78 -3.31 -13.32 -13.63
CA LEU A 78 -3.82 -13.09 -14.97
C LEU A 78 -4.53 -11.72 -15.11
N ASP A 79 -4.36 -10.83 -14.13
CA ASP A 79 -5.02 -9.53 -14.03
C ASP A 79 -6.56 -9.59 -14.00
N ILE A 80 -7.12 -10.73 -13.57
CA ILE A 80 -8.55 -10.90 -13.33
C ILE A 80 -8.85 -10.55 -11.88
N GLN A 81 -9.38 -9.35 -11.67
CA GLN A 81 -9.67 -8.85 -10.33
C GLN A 81 -11.12 -9.12 -9.93
N ASP A 82 -11.29 -9.73 -8.76
CA ASP A 82 -12.58 -9.85 -8.08
C ASP A 82 -12.54 -8.96 -6.81
N PRO A 83 -13.34 -7.88 -6.76
CA PRO A 83 -13.27 -6.93 -5.66
C PRO A 83 -13.71 -7.57 -4.33
N LEU A 84 -13.06 -7.14 -3.25
CA LEU A 84 -13.52 -7.44 -1.90
C LEU A 84 -14.86 -6.74 -1.63
N SER A 85 -15.69 -7.35 -0.78
CA SER A 85 -16.96 -6.74 -0.41
C SER A 85 -16.75 -5.45 0.39
N GLU A 86 -17.68 -4.49 0.23
CA GLU A 86 -17.62 -3.22 0.95
C GLU A 86 -17.60 -3.43 2.48
N GLU A 87 -18.30 -4.46 2.98
CA GLU A 87 -18.27 -4.85 4.38
C GLU A 87 -16.85 -5.15 4.88
N VAL A 88 -16.08 -5.94 4.13
CA VAL A 88 -14.68 -6.27 4.46
C VAL A 88 -13.81 -5.01 4.41
N LEU A 89 -14.01 -4.14 3.42
CA LEU A 89 -13.22 -2.92 3.23
C LEU A 89 -13.51 -1.86 4.32
N LEU A 90 -14.71 -1.86 4.89
CA LEU A 90 -15.10 -1.00 6.02
C LEU A 90 -14.79 -1.61 7.39
N GLN A 91 -14.54 -2.92 7.46
CA GLN A 91 -14.24 -3.61 8.71
C GLN A 91 -12.91 -3.11 9.31
N LYS A 92 -12.93 -2.75 10.59
CA LYS A 92 -11.70 -2.42 11.33
C LYS A 92 -11.00 -3.71 11.80
N PRO A 93 -9.67 -3.74 11.79
CA PRO A 93 -8.93 -4.84 12.42
C PRO A 93 -9.30 -4.98 13.90
N ASN A 94 -9.36 -6.22 14.39
CA ASN A 94 -9.66 -6.47 15.80
C ASN A 94 -8.49 -6.01 16.71
N ALA A 95 -8.76 -5.82 18.01
CA ALA A 95 -7.79 -5.29 18.96
C ALA A 95 -6.51 -6.14 19.08
N ASN A 96 -6.60 -7.47 18.92
CA ASN A 96 -5.43 -8.35 18.99
C ASN A 96 -4.54 -8.18 17.75
N ALA A 97 -5.14 -8.03 16.56
CA ALA A 97 -4.41 -7.74 15.32
C ALA A 97 -3.71 -6.37 15.40
N VAL A 98 -4.42 -5.33 15.88
CA VAL A 98 -3.85 -3.99 16.06
C VAL A 98 -2.66 -4.02 17.03
N ARG A 99 -2.81 -4.66 18.19
CA ARG A 99 -1.72 -4.79 19.17
C ARG A 99 -0.50 -5.52 18.58
N SER A 100 -0.76 -6.59 17.82
CA SER A 100 0.31 -7.37 17.18
C SER A 100 1.08 -6.51 16.17
N LEU A 101 0.38 -5.80 15.29
CA LEU A 101 0.98 -4.92 14.30
C LEU A 101 1.72 -3.73 14.92
N GLN A 102 1.18 -3.11 15.97
CA GLN A 102 1.87 -2.06 16.72
C GLN A 102 3.19 -2.57 17.34
N THR A 103 3.18 -3.78 17.88
CA THR A 103 4.38 -4.41 18.43
C THR A 103 5.43 -4.64 17.34
N VAL A 104 5.01 -5.15 16.18
CA VAL A 104 5.90 -5.34 15.01
C VAL A 104 6.47 -4.01 14.53
N ILE A 105 5.66 -2.97 14.40
CA ILE A 105 6.11 -1.63 14.00
C ILE A 105 7.12 -1.08 15.01
N GLN A 106 6.85 -1.20 16.31
CA GLN A 106 7.77 -0.74 17.35
C GLN A 106 9.16 -1.38 17.21
N ILE A 107 9.21 -2.69 16.98
CA ILE A 107 10.47 -3.43 16.81
C ILE A 107 11.14 -3.07 15.48
N GLN A 108 10.39 -3.14 14.38
CA GLN A 108 10.93 -2.99 13.02
C GLN A 108 11.29 -1.55 12.66
N SER A 109 10.71 -0.55 13.35
CA SER A 109 11.02 0.88 13.15
C SER A 109 12.49 1.26 13.41
N GLN A 110 13.24 0.38 14.09
CA GLN A 110 14.68 0.52 14.29
C GLN A 110 15.46 0.29 12.99
N TYR A 111 14.91 -0.50 12.07
CA TYR A 111 15.57 -0.94 10.83
C TYR A 111 14.93 -0.35 9.58
N TRP A 112 13.59 -0.17 9.60
CA TRP A 112 12.81 0.28 8.45
C TRP A 112 12.12 1.59 8.78
N GLN A 113 12.45 2.67 8.07
CA GLN A 113 11.83 3.96 8.34
C GLN A 113 10.40 4.02 7.82
N SER A 114 10.10 3.32 6.72
CA SER A 114 8.79 3.27 6.07
C SER A 114 7.64 2.90 7.00
N VAL A 115 7.88 2.06 8.03
CA VAL A 115 6.80 1.61 8.92
C VAL A 115 6.40 2.62 10.00
N LYS A 116 7.25 3.61 10.30
CA LYS A 116 6.99 4.58 11.39
C LYS A 116 5.71 5.37 11.16
N ALA A 117 5.46 5.79 9.92
CA ALA A 117 4.28 6.56 9.54
C ALA A 117 2.95 5.82 9.79
N TYR A 118 2.98 4.48 9.83
CA TYR A 118 1.77 3.66 9.94
C TYR A 118 1.36 3.35 11.38
N SER A 119 2.16 3.70 12.39
CA SER A 119 1.85 3.38 13.79
C SER A 119 0.49 3.93 14.25
N GLY A 120 0.06 5.08 13.70
CA GLY A 120 -1.21 5.72 14.01
C GLY A 120 -2.40 5.22 13.20
N SER A 121 -2.18 4.51 12.08
CA SER A 121 -3.24 4.10 11.14
C SER A 121 -3.58 2.62 11.17
N VAL A 122 -2.84 1.80 11.94
CA VAL A 122 -3.06 0.34 12.06
C VAL A 122 -4.51 -0.04 12.43
N GLY A 123 -5.21 0.80 13.19
CA GLY A 123 -6.59 0.55 13.63
C GLY A 123 -7.68 0.99 12.63
N LEU A 124 -7.30 1.57 11.50
CA LEU A 124 -8.23 2.01 10.46
C LEU A 124 -8.70 0.82 9.62
N SER A 125 -9.91 0.92 9.08
CA SER A 125 -10.34 0.04 7.99
C SER A 125 -9.63 0.42 6.70
N TYR A 126 -9.68 -0.46 5.69
CA TYR A 126 -9.03 -0.22 4.41
C TYR A 126 -9.47 1.11 3.77
N LEU A 127 -10.78 1.36 3.65
CA LEU A 127 -11.29 2.61 3.07
C LEU A 127 -11.04 3.86 3.92
N ALA A 128 -10.83 3.70 5.23
CA ALA A 128 -10.48 4.82 6.09
C ALA A 128 -8.99 5.18 5.94
N ALA A 129 -8.13 4.18 5.78
CA ALA A 129 -6.71 4.39 5.50
C ALA A 129 -6.50 5.00 4.11
N GLU A 130 -7.16 4.48 3.08
CA GLU A 130 -7.05 5.00 1.70
C GLU A 130 -7.50 6.46 1.58
N ARG A 131 -8.59 6.84 2.25
CA ARG A 131 -9.04 8.25 2.31
C ARG A 131 -8.01 9.16 2.96
N ARG A 132 -7.42 8.73 4.08
CA ARG A 132 -6.38 9.49 4.77
C ARG A 132 -5.16 9.70 3.87
N ASP A 133 -4.72 8.66 3.17
CA ASP A 133 -3.55 8.73 2.28
C ASP A 133 -3.83 9.68 1.09
N CYS A 134 -5.06 9.69 0.58
CA CYS A 134 -5.51 10.64 -0.44
C CYS A 134 -5.48 12.09 0.06
N GLU A 135 -6.07 12.35 1.24
CA GLU A 135 -6.09 13.69 1.86
C GLU A 135 -4.67 14.21 2.15
N GLU A 136 -3.77 13.34 2.61
CA GLU A 136 -2.36 13.69 2.85
C GLU A 136 -1.64 14.05 1.54
N THR A 137 -1.88 13.27 0.49
CA THR A 137 -1.30 13.52 -0.85
C THR A 137 -1.82 14.82 -1.45
N ASP A 138 -3.12 15.09 -1.35
CA ASP A 138 -3.75 16.31 -1.84
C ASP A 138 -3.21 17.55 -1.12
N ALA A 139 -3.03 17.47 0.20
CA ALA A 139 -2.45 18.55 0.98
C ALA A 139 -1.00 18.85 0.57
N VAL A 140 -0.18 17.82 0.34
CA VAL A 140 1.21 17.98 -0.13
C VAL A 140 1.24 18.60 -1.52
N ASN A 141 0.38 18.15 -2.44
CA ASN A 141 0.28 18.71 -3.78
C ASN A 141 -0.15 20.18 -3.77
N ALA A 142 -1.09 20.55 -2.90
CA ALA A 142 -1.51 21.94 -2.71
C ALA A 142 -0.36 22.83 -2.19
N LEU A 143 0.40 22.34 -1.18
CA LEU A 143 1.56 23.06 -0.64
C LEU A 143 2.68 23.24 -1.69
N ALA A 144 2.97 22.20 -2.48
CA ALA A 144 3.94 22.28 -3.56
C ALA A 144 3.53 23.33 -4.60
N SER A 145 2.25 23.38 -4.96
CA SER A 145 1.69 24.37 -5.90
C SER A 145 1.84 25.81 -5.41
N LEU A 146 1.69 26.04 -4.09
CA LEU A 146 1.92 27.35 -3.48
C LEU A 146 3.40 27.77 -3.51
N SER A 147 4.33 26.82 -3.35
CA SER A 147 5.77 27.12 -3.37
C SER A 147 6.30 27.51 -4.74
N VAL A 148 5.71 26.99 -5.83
CA VAL A 148 6.12 27.32 -7.21
C VAL A 148 5.62 28.72 -7.62
N GLY A 149 4.48 29.16 -7.09
CA GLY A 149 3.91 30.49 -7.37
C GLY A 149 4.72 31.68 -6.82
N VAL A 150 5.63 31.46 -5.87
CA VAL A 150 6.43 32.52 -5.24
C VAL A 150 7.69 32.88 -6.04
N LEU A 151 8.17 32.00 -6.93
CA LEU A 151 9.41 32.25 -7.68
C LEU A 151 9.23 33.05 -8.97
N SER A 152 8.00 33.35 -9.40
CA SER A 152 7.74 34.05 -10.66
C SER A 152 7.53 35.56 -10.54
N ASN A 153 7.67 36.15 -9.34
CA ASN A 153 7.38 37.57 -9.09
C ASN A 153 8.61 38.37 -8.59
N LYS A 154 9.76 38.20 -9.26
CA LYS A 154 10.78 39.27 -9.27
C LYS A 154 10.59 40.09 -10.54
N SER A 155 9.77 41.12 -10.42
CA SER A 155 9.72 42.25 -11.34
C SER A 155 11.12 42.82 -11.56
N LEU A 156 11.60 42.79 -12.80
CA LEU A 156 12.66 43.69 -13.25
C LEU A 156 12.12 45.12 -13.13
N PRO A 157 12.80 46.06 -12.45
CA PRO A 157 12.45 47.47 -12.54
C PRO A 157 12.80 48.00 -13.94
N ASP A 158 11.83 48.65 -14.59
CA ASP A 158 12.03 49.53 -15.74
C ASP A 158 13.07 50.61 -15.39
N GLU A 159 14.17 50.68 -16.13
CA GLU A 159 15.04 51.86 -16.13
C GLU A 159 14.53 52.86 -17.19
N PRO A 160 14.38 54.15 -16.84
CA PRO A 160 13.87 55.17 -17.74
C PRO A 160 14.92 55.61 -18.77
N MET A 161 14.43 55.90 -19.98
CA MET A 161 15.22 56.43 -21.10
C MET A 161 15.79 57.82 -20.78
N GLU A 162 17.13 57.95 -20.81
CA GLU A 162 17.78 59.27 -20.91
C GLU A 162 17.91 59.66 -22.38
N HIS A 163 17.24 60.77 -22.71
CA HIS A 163 17.36 61.52 -23.95
C HIS A 163 18.60 62.40 -23.83
N ASP A 164 19.66 62.11 -24.58
CA ASP A 164 20.72 63.09 -24.80
C ASP A 164 20.59 63.70 -26.20
N SER A 165 20.47 65.02 -26.18
CA SER A 165 20.45 65.91 -27.33
C SER A 165 21.83 66.54 -27.48
N ASP A 166 22.31 66.60 -28.72
CA ASP A 166 23.36 67.47 -29.27
C ASP A 166 24.79 67.43 -28.70
N SER A 167 25.75 67.06 -29.57
CA SER A 167 26.83 67.97 -30.02
C SER A 167 27.69 67.36 -31.14
N MET A 168 27.79 68.12 -32.25
CA MET A 168 28.69 68.08 -33.43
C MET A 168 28.46 67.05 -34.54
#